data_AF-A0A2A5RYF9-F1
#
_entry.id   AF-A0A2A5RYF9-F1
#
_cell.length_a   1.000
_cell.length_b   1.000
_cell.length_c   1.000
_cell.angle_alpha   90.00
_cell.angle_beta   90.00
_cell.angle_gamma   90.00
#
_symmetry.space_group_name_H-M   'P 1'
#
loop_
_entity.id
_entity.type
_entity.pdbx_description
1 polymer ?
#
loop_
_entity_poly.entity_id
_entity_poly.type
_entity_poly.pdbx_seq_one_letter_code
_entity_poly.pdbx_strand_id
1 'polypeptide(L)' 'MSDVKKQFGKAIVACVKQVLSDYDVRHATVKIVDKGALDSVIKARTIAAVQRALDIVEEPKWEVL' A
#
# COMPACT_ATOMS: atom_id res chain seq x y z
N MET A 1 18.67 -8.60 9.16
CA MET A 1 17.89 -7.77 8.20
C MET A 1 17.26 -8.72 7.20
N SER A 2 15.94 -8.66 6.98
CA SER A 2 15.25 -9.55 6.02
C SER A 2 15.77 -9.30 4.60
N ASP A 3 16.17 -10.38 3.90
CA ASP A 3 16.68 -10.34 2.52
C ASP A 3 15.66 -9.74 1.54
N VAL A 4 14.37 -9.89 1.84
CA VAL A 4 13.25 -9.31 1.09
C VAL A 4 13.33 -7.78 1.04
N LYS A 5 13.72 -7.13 2.15
CA LYS A 5 13.83 -5.66 2.19
C LYS A 5 14.98 -5.14 1.35
N LYS A 6 16.06 -5.92 1.19
CA LYS A 6 17.23 -5.53 0.39
C LYS A 6 16.95 -5.58 -1.11
N GLN A 7 16.17 -6.56 -1.58
CA GLN A 7 15.84 -6.71 -3.01
C GLN A 7 14.56 -5.98 -3.42
N PHE A 8 13.50 -6.06 -2.62
CA PHE A 8 12.15 -5.61 -3.01
C PHE A 8 11.69 -4.36 -2.26
N GLY A 9 12.43 -3.91 -1.25
CA GLY A 9 12.03 -2.79 -0.40
C GLY A 9 11.72 -1.49 -1.17
N LYS A 10 12.41 -1.22 -2.30
CA LYS A 10 12.12 -0.06 -3.14
C LYS A 10 10.80 -0.19 -3.89
N ALA A 11 10.51 -1.37 -4.46
CA ALA A 11 9.27 -1.62 -5.20
C ALA A 11 8.05 -1.57 -4.27
N ILE A 12 8.16 -2.16 -3.07
CA ILE A 12 7.12 -2.12 -2.05
C ILE A 12 6.82 -0.67 -1.64
N VAL A 13 7.86 0.13 -1.36
CA VAL A 13 7.70 1.54 -0.99
C VAL A 13 7.10 2.34 -2.13
N ALA A 14 7.52 2.11 -3.37
CA ALA A 14 6.96 2.77 -4.54
C ALA A 14 5.48 2.45 -4.73
N CYS A 15 5.10 1.17 -4.63
CA CYS A 15 3.70 0.73 -4.68
C CYS A 15 2.86 1.41 -3.60
N VAL A 16 3.33 1.44 -2.35
CA VAL A 16 2.58 2.09 -1.27
C VAL A 16 2.45 3.59 -1.49
N LYS A 17 3.52 4.27 -1.91
CA LYS A 17 3.48 5.70 -2.21
C LYS A 17 2.53 6.01 -3.36
N GLN A 18 2.48 5.17 -4.39
CA GLN A 18 1.55 5.34 -5.51
C GLN A 18 0.11 5.27 -4.99
N VAL A 19 -0.25 4.23 -4.23
CA VAL A 19 -1.59 4.09 -3.67
C VAL A 19 -1.94 5.29 -2.78
N LEU A 20 -1.03 5.72 -1.90
CA LEU A 20 -1.30 6.92 -1.08
C LEU A 20 -1.54 8.17 -1.94
N SER A 21 -0.77 8.35 -3.01
CA SER A 21 -0.93 9.46 -3.94
C SER A 21 -2.26 9.40 -4.68
N ASP A 22 -2.71 8.21 -5.09
CA ASP A 22 -3.98 8.03 -5.81
C ASP A 22 -5.20 8.40 -4.95
N TYR A 23 -5.06 8.31 -3.62
CA TYR A 23 -6.05 8.74 -2.63
C TYR A 23 -5.79 10.14 -2.04
N ASP A 24 -4.87 10.92 -2.62
CA ASP A 24 -4.42 12.26 -2.15
C ASP A 24 -3.97 12.29 -0.67
N VAL A 25 -3.41 11.18 -0.18
CA VAL A 25 -2.88 11.07 1.19
C VAL A 25 -1.45 11.59 1.23
N ARG A 26 -1.30 12.85 1.69
CA ARG A 26 0.00 13.55 1.73
C ARG A 26 0.80 13.34 3.02
N HIS A 27 0.11 13.06 4.12
CA HIS A 27 0.71 12.93 5.44
C HIS A 27 0.24 11.62 6.09
N ALA A 28 1.05 10.56 5.95
CA ALA A 28 0.78 9.27 6.56
C ALA A 28 2.06 8.60 7.08
N THR A 29 1.93 7.93 8.22
CA THR A 29 2.98 7.05 8.76
C THR A 29 2.63 5.62 8.41
N VAL A 30 3.41 5.01 7.51
CA VAL A 30 3.18 3.62 7.08
C VAL A 30 4.25 2.69 7.64
N LYS A 31 3.82 1.63 8.33
CA LYS A 31 4.67 0.52 8.79
C LYS A 31 4.35 -0.73 7.98
N ILE A 32 5.34 -1.25 7.27
CA ILE A 32 5.21 -2.44 6.43
C ILE A 32 5.98 -3.59 7.06
N VAL A 33 5.30 -4.71 7.27
CA VAL A 33 5.91 -5.99 7.66
C VAL A 33 5.58 -6.98 6.55
N ASP A 34 6.50 -7.14 5.61
CA ASP A 34 6.35 -8.07 4.49
C ASP A 34 7.26 -9.29 4.66
N LYS A 35 6.73 -10.46 4.29
CA LYS A 35 7.42 -11.77 4.36
C LYS A 35 7.55 -12.43 2.98
N GLY A 36 7.56 -11.65 1.91
CA GLY A 36 7.62 -12.14 0.53
C GLY A 36 6.26 -12.22 -0.17
N ALA A 37 5.37 -11.25 0.07
CA ALA A 37 4.10 -11.18 -0.67
C ALA A 37 4.33 -10.72 -2.13
N LEU A 38 3.42 -11.11 -3.03
CA LEU A 38 3.40 -10.60 -4.40
C LEU A 38 3.01 -9.12 -4.43
N ASP A 39 3.52 -8.37 -5.41
CA ASP A 39 3.25 -6.93 -5.56
C ASP A 39 1.74 -6.61 -5.65
N SER A 40 0.96 -7.45 -6.33
CA SER A 40 -0.51 -7.31 -6.42
C SER A 40 -1.18 -7.43 -5.04
N VAL A 41 -0.68 -8.31 -4.18
CA VAL A 41 -1.16 -8.49 -2.81
C VAL A 41 -0.79 -7.29 -1.95
N ILE A 42 0.41 -6.72 -2.14
CA ILE A 42 0.85 -5.50 -1.45
C ILE A 42 -0.02 -4.32 -1.86
N LYS A 43 -0.31 -4.14 -3.15
CA LYS A 43 -1.20 -3.09 -3.67
C LYS A 43 -2.60 -3.22 -3.06
N ALA A 44 -3.22 -4.39 -3.15
CA ALA A 44 -4.57 -4.63 -2.64
C ALA A 44 -4.68 -4.38 -1.12
N ARG A 45 -3.71 -4.87 -0.33
CA ARG A 45 -3.69 -4.62 1.12
C ARG A 45 -3.49 -3.16 1.47
N THR A 46 -2.70 -2.44 0.68
CA THR A 46 -2.49 -1.00 0.88
C THR A 46 -3.76 -0.22 0.58
N ILE A 47 -4.45 -0.53 -0.53
CA ILE A 47 -5.75 0.07 -0.88
C ILE A 47 -6.74 -0.15 0.26
N ALA A 48 -6.89 -1.39 0.74
CA ALA A 48 -7.79 -1.72 1.84
C ALA A 48 -7.41 -1.03 3.16
N ALA A 49 -6.13 -0.77 3.41
CA ALA A 49 -5.70 0.00 4.58
C ALA A 49 -6.04 1.49 4.44
N VAL A 50 -5.82 2.07 3.26
CA VAL A 50 -6.11 3.48 2.96
C VAL A 50 -7.61 3.74 2.98
N GLN A 51 -8.42 2.90 2.32
CA GLN A 51 -9.88 3.03 2.33
C GLN A 51 -10.45 2.95 3.75
N ARG A 52 -9.93 2.06 4.60
CA ARG A 52 -10.29 2.01 6.04
C ARG A 52 -9.86 3.25 6.81
N ALA A 53 -8.68 3.80 6.53
CA ALA A 53 -8.20 5.01 7.18
C ALA A 53 -9.01 6.26 6.78
N LEU A 54 -9.59 6.26 5.58
CA LEU A 54 -10.43 7.33 5.05
C LEU A 54 -11.92 7.14 5.33
N ASP A 55 -12.32 6.03 5.99
CA ASP A 55 -13.72 5.67 6.26
C ASP A 55 -14.61 5.57 5.01
N ILE A 56 -14.01 5.16 3.86
CA ILE A 56 -14.70 5.00 2.56
C ILE A 56 -14.87 3.52 2.18
N VAL A 57 -14.90 2.64 3.17
CA VAL A 57 -14.97 1.18 2.98
C VAL A 57 -16.28 0.75 2.32
N GLU A 58 -17.37 1.47 2.60
CA GLU A 58 -18.71 1.22 2.06
C GLU A 58 -18.88 1.74 0.62
N GLU A 59 -18.00 2.63 0.15
CA GLU A 59 -17.92 3.11 -1.23
C GLU A 59 -16.50 2.93 -1.80
N PRO A 60 -16.04 1.68 -2.00
CA PRO A 60 -14.69 1.45 -2.47
C PRO A 60 -14.54 2.01 -3.88
N LYS A 61 -13.64 2.97 -4.07
CA LYS A 61 -13.22 3.42 -5.41
C LYS A 61 -12.38 2.31 -6.06
N TRP A 62 -13.02 1.42 -6.80
CA TRP A 62 -12.39 0.32 -7.53
C TRP A 62 -11.64 0.77 -8.79
N GLU A 63 -11.85 2.01 -9.23
CA GLU A 63 -11.22 2.61 -10.42
C GLU A 63 -9.70 2.84 -10.26
N VAL A 64 -9.15 2.62 -9.06
CA VAL A 64 -7.73 2.81 -8.72
C VAL A 64 -6.90 1.53 -8.95
N LEU A 65 -7.52 0.45 -9.44
CA LEU A 65 -6.87 -0.85 -9.69
C LEU A 65 -6.17 -0.92 -11.04
#